data_AF-X0RJ88-F1
#
_entry.id   AF-X0RJ88-F1
#
_cell.length_a   1.000
_cell.length_b   1.000
_cell.length_c   1.000
_cell.angle_alpha   90.00
_cell.angle_beta   90.00
_cell.angle_gamma   90.00
#
_symmetry.space_group_name_H-M   'P 1'
#
loop_
_entity.id
_entity.type
_entity.pdbx_description
1 polymer ?
#
loop_
_entity_poly.entity_id
_entity_poly.type
_entity_poly.pdbx_seq_one_letter_code
_entity_poly.pdbx_strand_id
1 'polypeptide(L)'
;MSTSGSVDFSTTRNDIIRQALLLCNAIDPQETVPVQQQNDAIFMLNSLVKRLSMERPLFGLVDHTIALYDSKQSYTIGSGGNLNVNRPLQITHARRLDSDNMEVEMEPYSRVGYMNLPDKSNAGQVNTYYYDPQLGLGSLYVWPVTDTASTSLSDGIADDWTVSATATEYYYTGTDITAEPKFVFISNSGTMVEMTEGTVGSLTQYQYGWGDNDALGADTLYVWTATDPDATSGSVIALTTTPDRLRFTVE
;
A
#
# COMPACT_ATOMS: atom_id res chain seq x y z
N MET A 1 4.19 17.73 40.62
CA MET A 1 3.77 18.84 39.76
C MET A 1 4.01 18.36 38.33
N SER A 2 2.98 17.86 37.65
CA SER A 2 3.10 17.33 36.28
C SER A 2 3.02 18.50 35.30
N THR A 3 4.16 18.93 34.76
CA THR A 3 4.17 19.78 33.57
C THR A 3 3.77 18.91 32.38
N SER A 4 2.52 19.01 31.93
CA SER A 4 2.10 18.38 30.69
C SER A 4 2.90 19.03 29.56
N GLY A 5 3.87 18.32 29.00
CA GLY A 5 4.68 18.74 27.85
C GLY A 5 3.90 18.80 26.52
N SER A 6 2.59 19.05 26.58
CA SER A 6 1.73 19.24 25.41
C SER A 6 1.58 20.74 25.18
N VAL A 7 1.97 21.18 23.98
CA VAL A 7 1.78 22.54 23.47
C VAL A 7 0.63 22.58 22.46
N ASP A 8 -0.28 21.61 22.56
CA ASP A 8 -1.33 21.42 21.56
C ASP A 8 -2.38 22.52 21.70
N PHE A 9 -2.61 23.27 20.62
CA PHE A 9 -3.66 24.27 20.55
C PHE A 9 -5.01 23.56 20.33
N SER A 10 -5.72 23.26 21.41
CA SER A 10 -6.95 22.43 21.42
C SER A 10 -8.23 23.16 20.97
N THR A 11 -8.10 24.34 20.36
CA THR A 11 -9.25 25.15 19.91
C THR A 11 -9.77 24.62 18.58
N THR A 12 -11.08 24.47 18.44
CA THR A 12 -11.67 23.98 17.19
C THR A 12 -11.76 25.11 16.16
N ARG A 13 -11.86 24.74 14.87
CA ARG A 13 -12.15 25.69 13.78
C ARG A 13 -13.37 26.57 14.08
N ASN A 14 -14.40 25.98 14.69
CA ASN A 14 -15.65 26.68 14.97
C ASN A 14 -15.47 27.75 16.07
N ASP A 15 -14.59 27.51 17.04
CA ASP A 15 -14.26 28.48 18.09
C ASP A 15 -13.52 29.69 17.51
N ILE A 16 -12.59 29.46 16.55
CA ILE A 16 -11.87 30.54 15.85
C ILE A 16 -12.86 31.42 15.06
N ILE A 17 -13.79 30.80 14.33
CA ILE A 17 -14.81 31.51 13.55
C ILE A 17 -15.71 32.35 14.46
N ARG A 18 -16.17 31.76 15.58
CA ARG A 18 -16.99 32.47 16.57
C ARG A 18 -16.25 33.68 17.14
N GLN A 19 -14.99 33.52 17.52
CA GLN A 19 -14.19 34.62 18.07
C GLN A 19 -13.99 35.75 17.05
N ALA A 20 -13.76 35.42 15.76
CA ALA A 20 -13.63 36.40 14.70
C ALA A 20 -14.94 37.18 14.46
N LEU A 21 -16.08 36.49 14.47
CA LEU A 21 -17.40 37.15 14.33
C LEU A 21 -17.72 38.09 15.50
N LEU A 22 -17.33 37.71 16.72
CA LEU A 22 -17.45 38.58 17.90
C LEU A 22 -16.56 39.83 17.78
N LEU A 23 -15.30 39.68 17.34
CA LEU A 23 -14.39 40.81 17.12
C LEU A 23 -14.89 41.78 16.04
N CYS A 24 -15.54 41.26 15.00
CA CYS A 24 -16.18 42.05 13.96
C CYS A 24 -17.56 42.61 14.38
N ASN A 25 -18.01 42.33 15.60
CA ASN A 25 -19.32 42.71 16.12
C ASN A 25 -20.50 42.26 15.22
N ALA A 26 -20.32 41.13 14.55
CA ALA A 26 -21.28 40.58 13.58
C ALA A 26 -22.30 39.63 14.24
N ILE A 27 -22.03 39.19 15.47
CA ILE A 27 -22.90 38.36 16.30
C ILE A 27 -22.82 38.86 17.75
N ASP A 28 -23.89 38.66 18.52
CA ASP A 28 -23.86 38.95 19.95
C ASP A 28 -23.15 37.84 20.75
N PRO A 29 -22.55 38.16 21.92
CA PRO A 29 -21.85 37.18 22.76
C PRO A 29 -22.70 35.98 23.20
N GLN A 30 -24.02 36.12 23.25
CA GLN A 30 -24.94 35.05 23.67
C GLN A 30 -25.64 34.36 22.50
N GLU A 31 -25.41 34.81 21.26
CA GLU A 31 -26.03 34.23 20.09
C GLU A 31 -25.24 33.04 19.56
N THR A 32 -25.94 32.07 18.97
CA THR A 32 -25.31 30.95 18.25
C THR A 32 -25.14 31.30 16.79
N VAL A 33 -23.97 31.02 16.22
CA VAL A 33 -23.68 31.34 14.81
C VAL A 33 -24.63 30.55 13.88
N PRO A 34 -25.36 31.22 12.97
CA PRO A 34 -26.19 30.54 11.98
C PRO A 34 -25.37 29.65 11.04
N VAL A 35 -25.91 28.48 10.67
CA VAL A 35 -25.21 27.47 9.84
C VAL A 35 -24.71 28.02 8.51
N GLN A 36 -25.52 28.84 7.83
CA GLN A 36 -25.14 29.42 6.54
C GLN A 36 -23.95 30.38 6.68
N GLN A 37 -24.01 31.30 7.65
CA GLN A 37 -22.94 32.24 7.93
C GLN A 37 -21.66 31.52 8.39
N GLN A 38 -21.80 30.41 9.12
CA GLN A 38 -20.68 29.57 9.48
C GLN A 38 -20.01 28.93 8.25
N ASN A 39 -20.77 28.39 7.30
CA ASN A 39 -20.23 27.81 6.07
C ASN A 39 -19.48 28.84 5.21
N ASP A 40 -20.03 30.05 5.08
CA ASP A 40 -19.38 31.14 4.35
C ASP A 40 -18.07 31.57 5.05
N ALA A 41 -18.07 31.65 6.39
CA ALA A 41 -16.88 31.93 7.18
C ALA A 41 -15.83 30.82 7.09
N ILE A 42 -16.23 29.54 7.02
CA ILE A 42 -15.33 28.41 6.80
C ILE A 42 -14.62 28.54 5.45
N PHE A 43 -15.35 28.89 4.39
CA PHE A 43 -14.76 29.10 3.07
C PHE A 43 -13.72 30.23 3.09
N MET A 44 -14.04 31.36 3.74
CA MET A 44 -13.12 32.48 3.88
C MET A 44 -11.89 32.15 4.71
N LEU A 45 -12.06 31.43 5.83
CA LEU A 45 -10.97 30.99 6.68
C LEU A 45 -10.01 30.06 5.91
N ASN A 46 -10.55 29.08 5.18
CA ASN A 46 -9.74 28.19 4.34
C ASN A 46 -8.98 28.97 3.26
N SER A 47 -9.61 29.97 2.64
CA SER A 47 -8.97 30.84 1.65
C SER A 47 -7.84 31.68 2.27
N LEU A 48 -8.03 32.17 3.49
CA LEU A 48 -7.02 32.94 4.23
C LEU A 48 -5.84 32.06 4.65
N VAL A 49 -6.09 30.86 5.15
CA VAL A 49 -5.04 29.87 5.45
C VAL A 49 -4.25 29.53 4.18
N LYS A 50 -4.94 29.35 3.04
CA LYS A 50 -4.27 29.15 1.75
C LYS A 50 -3.40 30.34 1.34
N ARG A 51 -3.89 31.58 1.49
CA ARG A 51 -3.08 32.78 1.23
C ARG A 51 -1.86 32.86 2.16
N LEU A 52 -2.05 32.63 3.45
CA LEU A 52 -0.95 32.63 4.43
C LEU A 52 0.08 31.55 4.11
N SER A 53 -0.36 30.37 3.66
CA SER A 53 0.53 29.30 3.22
C SER A 53 1.38 29.66 2.00
N MET A 54 0.96 30.64 1.20
CA MET A 54 1.77 31.18 0.09
C MET A 54 2.82 32.18 0.57
N GLU A 55 2.53 32.97 1.62
CA GLU A 55 3.42 34.01 2.13
C GLU A 55 4.41 33.48 3.18
N ARG A 56 3.99 32.46 3.96
CA ARG A 56 4.83 31.75 4.91
C ARG A 56 4.59 30.25 4.77
N PRO A 57 5.65 29.43 4.69
CA PRO A 57 5.51 27.98 4.63
C PRO A 57 4.98 27.44 5.97
N LEU A 58 3.66 27.42 6.14
CA LEU A 58 2.95 26.75 7.23
C LEU A 58 2.74 25.29 6.85
N PHE A 59 3.81 24.50 6.85
CA PHE A 59 3.72 23.07 6.60
C PHE A 59 3.53 22.35 7.93
N GLY A 60 2.31 21.89 8.19
CA GLY A 60 2.11 20.78 9.11
C GLY A 60 2.66 19.52 8.43
N LEU A 61 3.71 18.94 8.99
CA LEU A 61 4.21 17.63 8.55
C LEU A 61 3.34 16.57 9.23
N VAL A 62 2.83 15.63 8.44
CA VAL A 62 2.09 14.47 8.91
C VAL A 62 2.78 13.24 8.34
N ASP A 63 3.11 12.30 9.22
CA ASP A 63 3.71 11.04 8.84
C ASP A 63 2.62 10.05 8.42
N HIS A 64 2.86 9.36 7.31
CA HIS A 64 2.02 8.28 6.82
C HIS A 64 2.89 7.07 6.48
N THR A 65 2.42 5.88 6.84
CA THR A 65 3.09 4.63 6.55
C THR A 65 2.48 3.98 5.32
N ILE A 66 3.34 3.50 4.42
CA ILE A 66 2.96 2.69 3.26
C ILE A 66 3.70 1.36 3.33
N ALA A 67 2.97 0.25 3.15
CA ALA A 67 3.58 -1.06 3.06
C ALA A 67 4.38 -1.18 1.76
N LEU A 68 5.64 -1.62 1.87
CA LEU A 68 6.48 -1.93 0.72
C LEU A 68 6.20 -3.37 0.26
N TYR A 69 5.93 -3.54 -1.03
CA TYR A 69 5.68 -4.83 -1.66
C TYR A 69 6.91 -5.31 -2.42
N ASP A 70 7.14 -6.62 -2.41
CA ASP A 70 8.28 -7.25 -3.09
C ASP A 70 8.32 -6.89 -4.58
N SER A 71 9.53 -6.54 -5.04
CA SER A 71 9.84 -6.17 -6.41
C SER A 71 8.94 -5.07 -7.00
N LYS A 72 8.24 -4.29 -6.15
CA LYS A 72 7.36 -3.21 -6.61
C LYS A 72 8.09 -1.88 -6.57
N GLN A 73 8.24 -1.29 -7.74
CA GLN A 73 9.00 -0.06 -7.96
C GLN A 73 8.23 1.21 -7.61
N SER A 74 6.89 1.19 -7.72
CA SER A 74 6.07 2.40 -7.64
C SER A 74 4.80 2.20 -6.82
N TYR A 75 4.45 3.23 -6.05
CA TYR A 75 3.28 3.27 -5.18
C TYR A 75 2.48 4.54 -5.45
N THR A 76 1.16 4.41 -5.53
CA THR A 76 0.28 5.55 -5.74
C THR A 76 -0.17 6.17 -4.42
N ILE A 77 -0.13 7.50 -4.33
CA ILE A 77 -0.51 8.29 -3.15
C ILE A 77 -1.62 9.25 -3.54
N GLY A 78 -2.75 9.16 -2.86
CA GLY A 78 -3.95 9.96 -3.15
C GLY A 78 -5.22 9.18 -2.84
N SER A 79 -6.37 9.84 -2.95
CA SER A 79 -7.66 9.21 -2.70
C SER A 79 -7.86 8.00 -3.65
N GLY A 80 -7.97 6.80 -3.08
CA GLY A 80 -8.07 5.54 -3.84
C GLY A 80 -6.75 4.96 -4.37
N GLY A 81 -5.59 5.49 -3.97
CA GLY A 81 -4.27 4.92 -4.27
C GLY A 81 -3.79 3.84 -3.29
N ASN A 82 -2.55 3.38 -3.44
CA ASN A 82 -1.91 2.47 -2.47
C ASN A 82 -1.86 3.08 -1.06
N LEU A 83 -1.63 4.39 -0.97
CA LEU A 83 -1.81 5.17 0.25
C LEU A 83 -2.99 6.11 0.09
N ASN A 84 -4.10 5.76 0.74
CA ASN A 84 -5.38 6.48 0.67
C ASN A 84 -5.39 7.71 1.59
N VAL A 85 -4.67 8.76 1.17
CA VAL A 85 -4.56 10.04 1.88
C VAL A 85 -4.77 11.20 0.91
N ASN A 86 -4.92 12.42 1.43
CA ASN A 86 -4.86 13.60 0.58
C ASN A 86 -3.49 13.67 -0.10
N ARG A 87 -3.48 13.73 -1.44
CA ARG A 87 -2.24 13.70 -2.22
C ARG A 87 -1.30 14.84 -1.80
N PRO A 88 -0.07 14.53 -1.38
CA PRO A 88 0.90 15.55 -1.01
C PRO A 88 1.49 16.23 -2.25
N LEU A 89 1.86 17.50 -2.12
CA LEU A 89 2.59 18.23 -3.17
C LEU A 89 4.07 17.86 -3.18
N GLN A 90 4.63 17.53 -2.02
CA GLN A 90 6.02 17.14 -1.84
C GLN A 90 6.13 16.21 -0.63
N ILE A 91 7.10 15.30 -0.68
CA ILE A 91 7.54 14.49 0.46
C ILE A 91 8.87 15.08 0.95
N THR A 92 8.89 15.58 2.19
CA THR A 92 10.07 16.26 2.76
C THR A 92 11.11 15.27 3.26
N HIS A 93 10.66 14.21 3.94
CA HIS A 93 11.50 13.13 4.46
C HIS A 93 10.77 11.80 4.27
N ALA A 94 11.54 10.72 4.09
CA ALA A 94 11.03 9.36 4.14
C ALA A 94 11.97 8.50 4.98
N ARG A 95 11.40 7.54 5.69
CA ARG A 95 12.12 6.57 6.52
C ARG A 95 11.58 5.18 6.17
N ARG A 96 12.48 4.21 6.02
CA ARG A 96 12.13 2.80 5.95
C ARG A 96 12.11 2.23 7.36
N LEU A 97 11.08 1.46 7.68
CA LEU A 97 11.03 0.64 8.89
C LEU A 97 11.54 -0.78 8.54
N ASP A 98 12.43 -1.32 9.36
CA ASP A 98 12.82 -2.74 9.27
C ASP A 98 11.92 -3.63 10.13
N SER A 99 12.22 -4.94 10.16
CA SER A 99 11.47 -5.93 10.95
C SER A 99 11.52 -5.69 12.46
N ASP A 100 12.52 -4.95 12.94
CA ASP A 100 12.70 -4.60 14.36
C ASP A 100 12.13 -3.21 14.68
N ASN A 101 11.37 -2.61 13.75
CA ASN A 101 10.86 -1.23 13.80
C ASN A 101 11.96 -0.16 13.94
N MET A 102 13.18 -0.46 13.49
CA MET A 102 14.22 0.55 13.39
C MET A 102 13.99 1.38 12.13
N GLU A 103 14.12 2.69 12.30
CA GLU A 103 13.95 3.65 11.22
C GLU A 103 15.28 3.94 10.54
N VAL A 104 15.35 3.70 9.24
CA VAL A 104 16.48 4.04 8.38
C VAL A 104 16.04 5.17 7.45
N GLU A 105 16.74 6.30 7.50
CA GLU A 105 16.47 7.43 6.61
C GLU A 105 16.68 7.04 5.15
N MET A 106 15.76 7.49 4.28
CA MET A 106 15.83 7.26 2.84
C MET A 106 16.29 8.52 2.11
N GLU A 107 17.13 8.34 1.09
CA GLU A 107 17.68 9.46 0.32
C GLU A 107 16.71 9.88 -0.81
N PRO A 108 16.37 11.17 -0.92
CA PRO A 108 15.53 11.67 -2.01
C PRO A 108 16.33 11.79 -3.32
N TYR A 109 15.77 11.25 -4.39
CA TYR A 109 16.29 11.38 -5.75
C TYR A 109 15.50 12.39 -6.57
N SER A 110 16.19 13.08 -7.47
CA SER A 110 15.55 13.87 -8.52
C SER A 110 14.99 12.96 -9.62
N ARG A 111 14.05 13.47 -10.42
CA ARG A 111 13.52 12.75 -11.58
C ARG A 111 14.63 12.25 -12.50
N VAL A 112 15.62 13.09 -12.79
CA VAL A 112 16.74 12.74 -13.67
C VAL A 112 17.61 11.66 -13.03
N GLY A 113 17.90 11.78 -11.73
CA GLY A 113 18.66 10.79 -10.98
C GLY A 113 18.01 9.40 -11.02
N TYR A 114 16.70 9.33 -10.73
CA TYR A 114 15.94 8.09 -10.81
C TYR A 114 15.88 7.53 -12.24
N MET A 115 15.69 8.39 -13.24
CA MET A 115 15.60 7.94 -14.64
C MET A 115 16.93 7.40 -15.19
N ASN A 116 18.06 7.89 -14.69
CA ASN A 116 19.41 7.45 -15.06
C ASN A 116 19.84 6.13 -14.40
N LEU A 117 19.05 5.58 -13.47
CA LEU A 117 19.31 4.25 -12.90
C LEU A 117 19.25 3.19 -14.03
N PRO A 118 20.32 2.41 -14.25
CA PRO A 118 20.36 1.40 -15.31
C PRO A 118 19.36 0.27 -15.11
N ASP A 119 19.22 -0.20 -13.87
CA ASP A 119 18.28 -1.25 -13.48
C ASP A 119 17.44 -0.77 -12.29
N LYS A 120 16.15 -0.58 -12.55
CA LYS A 120 15.15 -0.14 -11.57
C LYS A 120 14.49 -1.31 -10.86
N SER A 121 14.68 -2.55 -11.35
CA SER A 121 14.12 -3.79 -10.82
C SER A 121 15.08 -4.56 -9.91
N ASN A 122 16.32 -4.09 -9.76
CA ASN A 122 17.28 -4.74 -8.89
C ASN A 122 16.78 -4.80 -7.44
N ALA A 123 16.74 -6.01 -6.89
CA ALA A 123 16.24 -6.29 -5.55
C ALA A 123 17.27 -5.93 -4.48
N GLY A 124 16.79 -5.47 -3.33
CA GLY A 124 17.60 -5.16 -2.16
C GLY A 124 16.82 -4.40 -1.10
N GLN A 125 17.54 -3.82 -0.14
CA GLN A 125 16.92 -2.96 0.86
C GLN A 125 16.65 -1.58 0.26
N VAL A 126 15.38 -1.18 0.23
CA VAL A 126 14.96 0.15 -0.21
C VAL A 126 15.66 1.22 0.63
N ASN A 127 16.39 2.12 -0.03
CA ASN A 127 17.10 3.21 0.65
C ASN A 127 16.96 4.57 -0.06
N THR A 128 16.43 4.61 -1.28
CA THR A 128 16.20 5.84 -2.03
C THR A 128 14.76 5.93 -2.53
N TYR A 129 14.28 7.15 -2.79
CA TYR A 129 12.96 7.38 -3.36
C TYR A 129 12.89 8.60 -4.28
N TYR A 130 11.94 8.60 -5.20
CA TYR A 130 11.59 9.73 -6.05
C TYR A 130 10.06 9.89 -6.06
N TYR A 131 9.55 11.10 -5.83
CA TYR A 131 8.12 11.38 -5.82
C TYR A 131 7.71 12.27 -7.00
N ASP A 132 6.72 11.81 -7.76
CA ASP A 132 6.11 12.55 -8.87
C ASP A 132 4.63 12.90 -8.54
N PRO A 133 4.33 14.16 -8.18
CA PRO A 133 2.97 14.58 -7.86
C PRO A 133 2.12 14.79 -9.12
N GLN A 134 1.58 13.70 -9.69
CA GLN A 134 0.68 13.80 -10.85
C GLN A 134 -0.68 14.41 -10.48
N LEU A 135 -1.49 14.78 -11.48
CA LEU A 135 -2.75 15.50 -11.29
C LEU A 135 -3.76 14.69 -10.44
N GLY A 136 -3.91 13.40 -10.74
CA GLY A 136 -4.79 12.48 -10.01
C GLY A 136 -4.15 11.90 -8.75
N LEU A 137 -3.34 10.85 -8.93
CA LEU A 137 -2.56 10.19 -7.88
C LEU A 137 -1.08 10.56 -8.02
N GLY A 138 -0.39 10.83 -6.91
CA GLY A 138 1.06 10.96 -6.92
C GLY A 138 1.73 9.59 -7.02
N SER A 139 2.85 9.50 -7.72
CA SER A 139 3.62 8.25 -7.86
C SER A 139 4.91 8.36 -7.06
N LEU A 140 5.02 7.54 -6.02
CA LEU A 140 6.25 7.35 -5.25
C LEU A 140 7.02 6.17 -5.82
N TYR A 141 8.19 6.43 -6.37
CA TYR A 141 9.13 5.44 -6.84
C TYR A 141 10.18 5.16 -5.77
N VAL A 142 10.56 3.89 -5.61
CA VAL A 142 11.58 3.46 -4.63
C VAL A 142 12.69 2.68 -5.32
N TRP A 143 13.90 2.76 -4.78
CA TRP A 143 15.03 1.96 -5.25
C TRP A 143 16.04 1.68 -4.12
N PRO A 144 16.73 0.52 -4.13
CA PRO A 144 16.40 -0.74 -4.82
C PRO A 144 14.97 -1.20 -4.56
N VAL A 145 14.42 -2.14 -5.33
CA VAL A 145 13.10 -2.70 -4.99
C VAL A 145 13.23 -3.63 -3.80
N THR A 146 12.23 -3.65 -2.92
CA THR A 146 12.26 -4.50 -1.72
C THR A 146 12.51 -5.96 -2.09
N ASP A 147 13.48 -6.56 -1.41
CA ASP A 147 13.70 -8.00 -1.31
C ASP A 147 13.02 -8.49 -0.02
N THR A 148 11.89 -9.19 -0.14
CA THR A 148 11.22 -9.76 1.03
C THR A 148 11.59 -11.23 1.19
N ALA A 149 11.70 -11.69 2.44
CA ALA A 149 11.73 -13.11 2.77
C ALA A 149 10.59 -13.83 2.01
N SER A 150 11.00 -14.69 1.09
CA SER A 150 10.12 -15.59 0.36
C SER A 150 10.13 -16.93 1.09
N THR A 151 8.94 -17.49 1.30
CA THR A 151 8.81 -18.89 1.69
C THR A 151 8.51 -19.67 0.42
N SER A 152 9.32 -20.69 0.12
CA SER A 152 8.98 -21.61 -0.96
C SER A 152 7.80 -22.47 -0.52
N LEU A 153 6.78 -22.56 -1.37
CA LEU A 153 5.61 -23.42 -1.20
C LEU A 153 5.72 -24.72 -2.02
N SER A 154 6.90 -24.98 -2.57
CA SER A 154 7.23 -26.18 -3.32
C SER A 154 8.71 -26.46 -3.07
N ASP A 155 9.02 -27.11 -1.96
CA ASP A 155 10.41 -27.33 -1.55
C ASP A 155 11.04 -28.54 -2.25
N GLY A 156 10.25 -29.36 -2.96
CA GLY A 156 10.66 -30.60 -3.60
C GLY A 156 10.92 -31.74 -2.61
N ILE A 157 10.46 -31.61 -1.37
CA ILE A 157 10.56 -32.60 -0.29
C ILE A 157 9.16 -33.01 0.16
N ALA A 158 8.28 -32.05 0.46
CA ALA A 158 6.91 -32.27 0.88
C ALA A 158 5.92 -31.93 -0.24
N ASP A 159 5.00 -32.87 -0.51
CA ASP A 159 3.92 -32.66 -1.48
C ASP A 159 2.80 -31.80 -0.85
N ASP A 160 3.00 -30.49 -0.92
CA ASP A 160 2.09 -29.48 -0.38
C ASP A 160 1.04 -29.01 -1.42
N TRP A 161 1.01 -29.61 -2.62
CA TRP A 161 0.08 -29.28 -3.71
C TRP A 161 -0.69 -30.50 -4.19
N THR A 162 -1.99 -30.53 -3.95
CA THR A 162 -2.81 -31.68 -4.35
C THR A 162 -3.73 -31.34 -5.51
N VAL A 163 -3.87 -32.26 -6.46
CA VAL A 163 -4.81 -32.13 -7.57
C VAL A 163 -6.26 -32.09 -7.05
N SER A 164 -7.03 -31.12 -7.52
CA SER A 164 -8.48 -30.99 -7.31
C SER A 164 -9.24 -32.08 -8.10
N ALA A 165 -10.56 -32.02 -8.11
CA ALA A 165 -11.40 -32.87 -8.96
C ALA A 165 -11.11 -32.68 -10.47
N THR A 166 -10.52 -31.54 -10.84
CA THR A 166 -10.08 -31.21 -12.20
C THR A 166 -8.56 -31.37 -12.31
N ALA A 167 -8.09 -32.16 -13.28
CA ALA A 167 -6.67 -32.55 -13.41
C ALA A 167 -5.65 -31.41 -13.66
N THR A 168 -6.12 -30.19 -13.90
CA THR A 168 -5.31 -28.98 -14.15
C THR A 168 -5.54 -27.91 -13.10
N GLU A 169 -6.19 -28.27 -12.01
CA GLU A 169 -6.48 -27.41 -10.86
C GLU A 169 -5.85 -28.06 -9.64
N TYR A 170 -4.99 -27.32 -8.94
CA TYR A 170 -4.28 -27.79 -7.75
C TYR A 170 -4.60 -26.88 -6.57
N TYR A 171 -4.74 -27.46 -5.39
CA TYR A 171 -4.95 -26.72 -4.14
C TYR A 171 -3.77 -26.91 -3.18
N TYR A 172 -3.47 -25.84 -2.44
CA TYR A 172 -2.38 -25.84 -1.46
C TYR A 172 -2.83 -26.47 -0.14
N THR A 173 -2.07 -27.44 0.36
CA THR A 173 -2.37 -28.16 1.62
C THR A 173 -1.52 -27.68 2.80
N GLY A 174 -0.46 -26.90 2.54
CA GLY A 174 0.40 -26.35 3.58
C GLY A 174 -0.25 -25.22 4.39
N THR A 175 0.42 -24.82 5.48
CA THR A 175 -0.13 -23.84 6.45
C THR A 175 0.33 -22.39 6.23
N ASP A 176 1.22 -22.16 5.27
CA ASP A 176 1.85 -20.85 5.03
C ASP A 176 0.89 -19.82 4.42
N ILE A 177 -0.17 -20.28 3.77
CA ILE A 177 -1.21 -19.43 3.20
C ILE A 177 -2.41 -19.41 4.15
N THR A 178 -2.53 -18.35 4.94
CA THR A 178 -3.59 -18.22 5.97
C THR A 178 -4.71 -17.25 5.59
N ALA A 179 -4.62 -16.62 4.42
CA ALA A 179 -5.60 -15.65 3.92
C ALA A 179 -5.55 -15.58 2.39
N GLU A 180 -6.64 -15.11 1.80
CA GLU A 180 -6.76 -14.92 0.36
C GLU A 180 -5.62 -14.03 -0.18
N PRO A 181 -4.87 -14.50 -1.19
CA PRO A 181 -3.80 -13.72 -1.78
C PRO A 181 -4.35 -12.60 -2.67
N LYS A 182 -3.85 -11.37 -2.47
CA LYS A 182 -4.29 -10.21 -3.27
C LYS A 182 -3.81 -10.25 -4.71
N PHE A 183 -2.65 -10.85 -4.96
CA PHE A 183 -2.06 -10.92 -6.29
C PHE A 183 -1.38 -12.27 -6.52
N VAL A 184 -1.79 -12.97 -7.57
CA VAL A 184 -1.20 -14.25 -7.96
C VAL A 184 -0.61 -14.10 -9.36
N PHE A 185 0.64 -14.52 -9.55
CA PHE A 185 1.34 -14.41 -10.83
C PHE A 185 1.86 -15.77 -11.27
N ILE A 186 1.82 -16.02 -12.58
CA ILE A 186 2.39 -17.22 -13.20
C ILE A 186 3.32 -16.86 -14.36
N SER A 187 4.42 -17.58 -14.50
CA SER A 187 5.31 -17.44 -15.65
C SER A 187 4.63 -17.94 -16.93
N ASN A 188 4.70 -17.13 -17.97
CA ASN A 188 4.35 -17.49 -19.34
C ASN A 188 5.48 -17.04 -20.25
N SER A 189 6.23 -18.01 -20.80
CA SER A 189 7.33 -17.76 -21.73
C SER A 189 8.35 -16.72 -21.19
N GLY A 190 8.69 -16.82 -19.90
CA GLY A 190 9.64 -15.91 -19.23
C GLY A 190 9.07 -14.56 -18.79
N THR A 191 7.77 -14.29 -19.00
CA THR A 191 7.08 -13.10 -18.50
C THR A 191 6.08 -13.48 -17.42
N MET A 192 6.02 -12.72 -16.33
CA MET A 192 5.01 -12.93 -15.28
C MET A 192 3.66 -12.35 -15.70
N VAL A 193 2.63 -13.18 -15.70
CA VAL A 193 1.24 -12.81 -16.00
C VAL A 193 0.44 -12.85 -14.70
N GLU A 194 -0.30 -11.78 -14.42
CA GLU A 194 -1.25 -11.75 -13.31
C GLU A 194 -2.41 -12.69 -13.61
N MET A 195 -2.67 -13.62 -12.71
CA MET A 195 -3.79 -14.55 -12.80
C MET A 195 -5.07 -13.84 -12.39
N THR A 196 -6.18 -14.17 -13.06
CA THR A 196 -7.50 -13.64 -12.71
C THR A 196 -8.24 -14.59 -11.78
N GLU A 197 -9.05 -14.06 -10.88
CA GLU A 197 -9.91 -14.89 -10.03
C GLU A 197 -10.94 -15.65 -10.89
N GLY A 198 -11.13 -16.94 -10.59
CA GLY A 198 -12.07 -17.83 -11.25
C GLY A 198 -12.86 -18.66 -10.25
N THR A 199 -13.71 -19.56 -10.76
CA THR A 199 -14.55 -20.42 -9.92
C THR A 199 -13.81 -21.69 -9.53
N VAL A 200 -13.54 -21.87 -8.24
CA VAL A 200 -12.98 -23.10 -7.65
C VAL A 200 -13.75 -24.34 -8.12
N GLY A 201 -13.05 -25.40 -8.51
CA GLY A 201 -13.62 -26.61 -9.11
C GLY A 201 -13.76 -26.56 -10.63
N SER A 202 -13.50 -25.40 -11.24
CA SER A 202 -13.65 -25.17 -12.69
C SER A 202 -12.67 -24.11 -13.23
N LEU A 203 -11.50 -23.96 -12.59
CA LEU A 203 -10.50 -22.98 -13.03
C LEU A 203 -10.01 -23.28 -14.45
N THR A 204 -9.87 -22.22 -15.25
CA THR A 204 -9.29 -22.26 -16.60
C THR A 204 -7.90 -21.63 -16.62
N GLN A 205 -7.22 -21.68 -17.77
CA GLN A 205 -5.85 -21.21 -17.90
C GLN A 205 -5.64 -19.79 -17.36
N TYR A 206 -4.59 -19.62 -16.55
CA TYR A 206 -4.23 -18.37 -15.86
C TYR A 206 -5.26 -17.89 -14.83
N GLN A 207 -6.02 -18.80 -14.22
CA GLN A 207 -6.95 -18.47 -13.14
C GLN A 207 -6.53 -19.05 -11.79
N TYR A 208 -6.81 -18.31 -10.72
CA TYR A 208 -6.72 -18.77 -9.34
C TYR A 208 -8.10 -18.66 -8.67
N GLY A 209 -8.27 -19.31 -7.52
CA GLY A 209 -9.48 -19.18 -6.71
C GLY A 209 -9.16 -19.36 -5.23
N TRP A 210 -9.98 -18.76 -4.38
CA TRP A 210 -9.93 -18.92 -2.93
C TRP A 210 -11.26 -19.49 -2.44
N GLY A 211 -11.21 -20.60 -1.72
CA GLY A 211 -12.42 -21.21 -1.18
C GLY A 211 -12.20 -22.65 -0.73
N ASP A 212 -13.28 -23.31 -0.33
CA ASP A 212 -13.30 -24.69 0.13
C ASP A 212 -14.04 -25.58 -0.87
N ASN A 213 -13.29 -26.38 -1.62
CA ASN A 213 -13.81 -27.46 -2.46
C ASN A 213 -12.94 -28.72 -2.29
N ASP A 214 -12.35 -28.88 -1.10
CA ASP A 214 -11.47 -29.97 -0.75
C ASP A 214 -11.98 -30.68 0.51
N ALA A 215 -11.14 -31.53 1.12
CA ALA A 215 -11.46 -32.28 2.33
C ALA A 215 -10.83 -31.66 3.60
N LEU A 216 -10.13 -30.53 3.47
CA LEU A 216 -9.45 -29.85 4.58
C LEU A 216 -10.44 -29.03 5.41
N GLY A 217 -11.57 -28.62 4.83
CA GLY A 217 -12.67 -27.95 5.54
C GLY A 217 -12.34 -26.51 5.95
N ALA A 218 -11.45 -25.86 5.19
CA ALA A 218 -11.07 -24.47 5.31
C ALA A 218 -10.83 -23.89 3.92
N ASP A 219 -10.97 -22.57 3.77
CA ASP A 219 -10.67 -21.94 2.49
C ASP A 219 -9.17 -22.07 2.18
N THR A 220 -8.86 -22.59 1.01
CA THR A 220 -7.50 -22.78 0.50
C THR A 220 -7.31 -22.11 -0.86
N LEU A 221 -6.05 -21.98 -1.27
CA LEU A 221 -5.71 -21.47 -2.58
C LEU A 221 -5.80 -22.59 -3.62
N TYR A 222 -6.59 -22.34 -4.67
CA TYR A 222 -6.64 -23.12 -5.89
C TYR A 222 -5.94 -22.37 -7.02
N VAL A 223 -5.16 -23.07 -7.83
CA VAL A 223 -4.53 -22.51 -9.03
C VAL A 223 -4.70 -23.43 -10.21
N TRP A 224 -4.88 -22.84 -11.38
CA TRP A 224 -4.70 -23.56 -12.62
C TRP A 224 -3.22 -23.63 -12.99
N THR A 225 -2.69 -24.85 -13.14
CA THR A 225 -1.35 -25.11 -13.68
C THR A 225 -1.39 -26.33 -14.59
N ALA A 226 -0.55 -26.34 -15.63
CA ALA A 226 -0.48 -27.46 -16.59
C ALA A 226 0.19 -28.71 -15.99
N THR A 227 1.04 -28.50 -14.99
CA THR A 227 1.75 -29.52 -14.24
C THR A 227 1.61 -29.23 -12.76
N ASP A 228 1.89 -30.25 -11.96
CA ASP A 228 1.99 -30.11 -10.51
C ASP A 228 2.94 -28.96 -10.13
N PRO A 229 2.49 -27.98 -9.33
CA PRO A 229 3.35 -26.91 -8.85
C PRO A 229 4.56 -27.43 -8.05
N ASP A 230 4.49 -28.59 -7.39
CA ASP A 230 5.62 -29.14 -6.63
C ASP A 230 6.66 -29.90 -7.49
N ALA A 231 6.44 -29.99 -8.81
CA ALA A 231 7.34 -30.71 -9.71
C ALA A 231 8.78 -30.15 -9.76
N THR A 232 9.04 -28.96 -9.23
CA THR A 232 10.37 -28.36 -9.14
C THR A 232 10.51 -27.50 -7.89
N SER A 233 11.57 -27.73 -7.12
CA SER A 233 11.88 -26.96 -5.91
C SER A 233 11.99 -25.46 -6.21
N GLY A 234 11.29 -24.62 -5.44
CA GLY A 234 11.29 -23.16 -5.58
C GLY A 234 10.38 -22.60 -6.68
N SER A 235 9.61 -23.44 -7.37
CA SER A 235 8.68 -23.03 -8.43
C SER A 235 7.59 -22.10 -7.89
N VAL A 236 7.16 -22.28 -6.65
CA VAL A 236 6.13 -21.48 -6.00
C VAL A 236 6.73 -20.77 -4.80
N ILE A 237 6.56 -19.46 -4.76
CA ILE A 237 7.04 -18.62 -3.66
C ILE A 237 5.91 -17.75 -3.13
N ALA A 238 5.68 -17.84 -1.83
CA ALA A 238 4.91 -16.87 -1.07
C ALA A 238 5.81 -15.72 -0.65
N LEU A 239 5.40 -14.51 -1.00
CA LEU A 239 6.12 -13.31 -0.63
C LEU A 239 5.39 -12.69 0.55
N THR A 240 6.06 -12.66 1.71
CA THR A 240 5.66 -12.03 3.01
C THR A 240 4.85 -12.89 3.99
N THR A 241 4.80 -12.45 5.25
CA THR A 241 4.24 -13.12 6.44
C THR A 241 2.71 -13.24 6.50
N THR A 242 2.01 -12.67 5.51
CA THR A 242 0.61 -12.94 5.19
C THR A 242 0.52 -12.76 3.68
N PRO A 243 0.17 -13.78 2.89
CA PRO A 243 0.54 -13.87 1.48
C PRO A 243 -0.16 -12.81 0.60
N ASP A 244 0.37 -11.58 0.57
CA ASP A 244 -0.15 -10.51 -0.28
C ASP A 244 0.20 -10.73 -1.77
N ARG A 245 1.22 -11.55 -2.06
CA ARG A 245 1.65 -11.86 -3.42
C ARG A 245 2.24 -13.27 -3.55
N LEU A 246 1.76 -14.02 -4.53
CA LEU A 246 2.28 -15.33 -4.89
C LEU A 246 2.88 -15.31 -6.30
N ARG A 247 3.97 -16.06 -6.50
CA ARG A 247 4.55 -16.27 -7.83
C ARG A 247 4.74 -17.75 -8.09
N PHE A 248 4.28 -18.15 -9.27
CA PHE A 248 4.44 -19.47 -9.86
C PHE A 248 5.41 -19.37 -11.02
N THR A 249 6.46 -20.17 -10.97
CA THR A 249 7.46 -20.36 -12.02
C THR A 249 7.27 -21.78 -12.53
N VAL A 250 6.45 -21.92 -13.57
CA VAL A 250 6.31 -23.16 -14.31
C VAL A 250 7.33 -23.12 -15.44
N GLU A 251 8.26 -24.08 -15.47
CA GLU A 251 9.22 -24.27 -16.57
C GLU A 251 8.52 -24.68 -17.88
#